data_AF-A0A1V4TEM3-F1
#
_entry.id   AF-A0A1V4TEM3-F1
#
_cell.length_a   1.000
_cell.length_b   1.000
_cell.length_c   1.000
_cell.angle_alpha   90.00
_cell.angle_beta   90.00
_cell.angle_gamma   90.00
#
_symmetry.space_group_name_H-M   'P 1'
#
loop_
_entity.id
_entity.type
_entity.pdbx_description
1 polymer ?
#
loop_
_entity_poly.entity_id
_entity_poly.type
_entity_poly.pdbx_seq_one_letter_code
_entity_poly.pdbx_strand_id
1 'polypeptide(L)'
;MITLVTNIENSHFEEALTKTKAQKVVFVYEYLDDKDKFKTLFSDLDLPGDHELEYHHQSPDDLKIASEQLKKILSITFNESSDIYFALKPGALGLHILEAAKEFDIKSIKRIYVIQGDKLDDFKACVW
;
A
#
# COMPACT_ATOMS: atom_id res chain seq x y z
N MET A 1 5.19 9.25 -11.65
CA MET A 1 5.10 7.80 -11.43
C MET A 1 3.88 7.53 -10.58
N ILE A 2 3.07 6.53 -10.95
CA ILE A 2 1.90 6.11 -10.16
C ILE A 2 2.33 5.03 -9.19
N THR A 3 2.06 5.22 -7.90
CA THR A 3 2.47 4.28 -6.85
C THR A 3 1.29 3.73 -6.08
N LEU A 4 1.29 2.42 -5.86
CA LEU A 4 0.34 1.70 -5.00
C LEU A 4 1.02 1.32 -3.69
N VAL A 5 0.52 1.84 -2.57
CA VAL A 5 0.90 1.37 -1.23
C VAL A 5 -0.12 0.32 -0.78
N THR A 6 0.34 -0.88 -0.43
CA THR A 6 -0.55 -2.00 -0.10
C THR A 6 0.01 -2.92 0.97
N ASN A 7 -0.90 -3.59 1.69
CA ASN A 7 -0.62 -4.74 2.56
C ASN A 7 -1.53 -5.94 2.20
N ILE A 8 -2.06 -5.98 0.98
CA ILE A 8 -2.91 -7.06 0.48
C ILE A 8 -2.03 -8.18 -0.05
N GLU A 9 -2.25 -9.42 0.42
CA GLU A 9 -1.46 -10.61 0.03
C GLU A 9 -2.34 -11.71 -0.60
N ASN A 10 -3.51 -11.34 -1.11
CA ASN A 10 -4.47 -12.26 -1.74
C ASN A 10 -4.90 -11.74 -3.12
N SER A 11 -5.84 -12.45 -3.76
CA SER A 11 -6.32 -12.15 -5.11
C SER A 11 -6.84 -10.73 -5.34
N HIS A 12 -7.22 -9.98 -4.28
CA HIS A 12 -7.63 -8.58 -4.41
C HIS A 12 -6.46 -7.64 -4.78
N PHE A 13 -5.22 -8.10 -4.64
CA PHE A 13 -4.04 -7.34 -5.05
C PHE A 13 -4.03 -7.10 -6.57
N GLU A 14 -4.33 -8.12 -7.37
CA GLU A 14 -4.40 -8.00 -8.84
C GLU A 14 -5.46 -6.99 -9.26
N GLU A 15 -6.62 -7.02 -8.61
CA GLU A 15 -7.69 -6.05 -8.84
C GLU A 15 -7.22 -4.62 -8.51
N ALA A 16 -6.55 -4.42 -7.37
CA ALA A 16 -6.02 -3.13 -6.96
C ALA A 16 -4.96 -2.62 -7.95
N LEU A 17 -4.05 -3.49 -8.40
CA LEU A 17 -3.01 -3.14 -9.36
C LEU A 17 -3.60 -2.75 -10.71
N THR A 18 -4.57 -3.52 -11.22
CA THR A 18 -5.29 -3.24 -12.47
C THR A 18 -6.05 -1.91 -12.43
N LYS A 19 -6.76 -1.63 -11.32
CA LYS A 19 -7.52 -0.39 -11.15
C LYS A 19 -6.62 0.84 -11.08
N THR A 20 -5.47 0.72 -10.44
CA THR A 20 -4.54 1.84 -10.22
C THR A 20 -3.60 2.08 -11.40
N LYS A 21 -3.29 1.03 -12.18
CA LYS A 21 -2.23 1.03 -13.19
C LYS A 21 -0.90 1.52 -12.59
N ALA A 22 -0.64 1.14 -11.34
CA ALA A 22 0.53 1.58 -10.62
C ALA A 22 1.80 1.01 -11.25
N GLN A 23 2.80 1.86 -11.43
CA GLN A 23 4.12 1.48 -11.94
C GLN A 23 5.05 1.04 -10.82
N LYS A 24 4.84 1.57 -9.61
CA LYS A 24 5.56 1.19 -8.40
C LYS A 24 4.59 0.62 -7.37
N VAL A 25 4.98 -0.46 -6.72
CA VAL A 25 4.22 -1.08 -5.64
C VAL A 25 5.08 -1.11 -4.38
N VAL A 26 4.58 -0.46 -3.34
CA VAL A 26 5.19 -0.43 -2.00
C VAL A 26 4.38 -1.38 -1.12
N PHE A 27 4.93 -2.56 -0.86
CA PHE A 27 4.30 -3.57 -0.01
C PHE A 27 4.79 -3.44 1.43
N VAL A 28 3.87 -3.20 2.35
CA VAL A 28 4.13 -3.11 3.79
C VAL A 28 3.56 -4.34 4.48
N TYR A 29 4.36 -5.04 5.27
CA TYR A 29 3.99 -6.30 5.91
C TYR A 29 4.42 -6.38 7.38
N GLU A 30 3.68 -7.14 8.19
CA GLU A 30 3.96 -7.35 9.62
C GLU A 30 4.84 -8.56 9.87
N TYR A 31 4.64 -9.65 9.13
CA TYR A 31 5.35 -10.91 9.34
C TYR A 31 6.20 -11.27 8.12
N LEU A 32 7.39 -11.84 8.37
CA LEU A 32 8.36 -12.12 7.30
C LEU A 32 7.80 -13.09 6.24
N ASP A 33 6.95 -14.03 6.64
CA ASP A 33 6.29 -14.97 5.73
C ASP A 33 5.32 -14.28 4.77
N ASP A 34 4.76 -13.13 5.13
CA ASP A 34 3.86 -12.37 4.26
C ASP A 34 4.62 -11.77 3.06
N LYS A 35 5.91 -11.42 3.25
CA LYS A 35 6.78 -10.99 2.15
C LYS A 35 6.90 -12.06 1.08
N ASP A 36 7.12 -13.31 1.49
CA ASP A 36 7.33 -14.43 0.57
C ASP A 36 6.02 -14.86 -0.10
N LYS A 37 4.89 -14.82 0.63
CA LYS A 37 3.55 -14.98 0.05
C LYS A 37 3.28 -13.93 -1.03
N PHE A 38 3.54 -12.65 -0.72
CA PHE A 38 3.31 -11.56 -1.65
C PHE A 38 4.23 -11.61 -2.87
N LYS A 39 5.51 -11.99 -2.68
CA LYS A 39 6.43 -12.24 -3.81
C LYS A 39 5.89 -13.29 -4.77
N THR A 40 5.40 -14.39 -4.22
CA THR A 40 4.83 -15.50 -5.02
C THR A 40 3.62 -14.99 -5.79
N LEU A 41 2.67 -14.37 -5.08
CA LEU A 41 1.48 -13.77 -5.67
C LEU A 41 1.83 -12.78 -6.79
N PHE A 42 2.78 -11.85 -6.55
CA PHE A 42 3.18 -10.86 -7.54
C PHE A 42 3.83 -11.49 -8.77
N SER A 43 4.64 -12.54 -8.58
CA SER A 43 5.32 -13.25 -9.67
C SER A 43 4.36 -14.07 -10.53
N ASP A 44 3.25 -14.54 -9.94
CA ASP A 44 2.20 -15.27 -10.65
C ASP A 44 1.32 -14.34 -11.52
N LEU A 45 1.41 -13.03 -11.32
CA LEU A 45 0.71 -12.06 -12.16
C LEU A 45 1.48 -11.84 -13.46
N ASP A 46 0.78 -11.92 -14.59
CA ASP A 46 1.31 -11.61 -15.92
C ASP A 46 1.42 -10.08 -16.11
N LEU A 47 2.29 -9.45 -15.31
CA LEU A 47 2.52 -8.02 -15.33
C LEU A 47 3.58 -7.68 -16.37
N PRO A 48 3.38 -6.63 -17.19
CA PRO A 48 4.44 -6.13 -18.05
C PRO A 48 5.66 -5.74 -17.20
N GLY A 49 6.86 -6.05 -17.69
CA GLY A 49 8.12 -6.05 -16.93
C GLY A 49 8.64 -4.72 -16.38
N ASP A 50 7.80 -3.68 -16.37
CA ASP A 50 8.17 -2.31 -16.00
C ASP A 50 7.71 -1.94 -14.57
N HIS A 51 7.22 -2.89 -13.78
CA HIS A 51 6.76 -2.64 -12.42
C HIS A 51 7.91 -2.69 -11.41
N GLU A 52 8.06 -1.63 -10.61
CA GLU A 52 9.01 -1.57 -9.49
C GLU A 52 8.34 -2.06 -8.20
N LEU A 53 9.04 -2.90 -7.44
CA LEU A 53 8.49 -3.54 -6.23
C LEU A 53 9.38 -3.29 -5.02
N GLU A 54 8.84 -2.62 -4.01
CA GLU A 54 9.50 -2.33 -2.75
C GLU A 54 8.82 -3.04 -1.57
N TYR A 55 9.63 -3.44 -0.59
CA TYR A 55 9.20 -4.26 0.53
C TYR A 55 9.62 -3.61 1.85
N HIS A 56 8.65 -3.29 2.70
CA HIS A 56 8.91 -2.73 4.01
C HIS A 56 8.30 -3.59 5.11
N HIS A 57 9.18 -4.09 5.98
CA HIS A 57 8.75 -4.79 7.18
C HIS A 57 8.38 -3.77 8.25
N GLN A 58 7.21 -3.96 8.86
CA GLN A 58 6.73 -3.17 9.98
C GLN A 58 6.37 -4.09 11.15
N SER A 59 7.26 -4.22 12.14
CA SER A 59 6.93 -5.01 13.33
C SER A 59 5.78 -4.36 14.13
N PRO A 60 4.84 -5.16 14.68
CA PRO A 60 3.77 -4.68 15.55
C PRO A 60 4.23 -4.38 17.00
N ASP A 61 5.46 -4.76 17.37
CA ASP A 61 5.90 -4.78 18.77
C ASP A 61 6.08 -3.38 19.41
N ASP A 62 6.33 -2.34 18.60
CA ASP A 62 6.42 -0.95 19.07
C ASP A 62 5.68 0.01 18.14
N LEU A 63 4.49 0.43 18.57
CA LEU A 63 3.59 1.32 17.82
C LEU A 63 4.22 2.68 17.48
N LYS A 64 5.11 3.22 18.33
CA LYS A 64 5.74 4.53 18.07
C LYS A 64 6.80 4.40 17.00
N ILE A 65 7.69 3.42 17.15
CA ILE A 65 8.73 3.14 16.16
C ILE A 65 8.08 2.77 14.82
N ALA A 66 6.97 2.03 14.87
CA ALA A 66 6.20 1.68 13.69
C ALA A 66 5.60 2.88 12.97
N SER A 67 5.03 3.82 13.73
CA SER A 67 4.52 5.06 13.14
C SER A 67 5.62 5.87 12.46
N GLU A 68 6.79 6.03 13.08
CA GLU A 68 7.92 6.77 12.50
C GLU A 68 8.47 6.11 11.24
N GLN A 69 8.59 4.78 11.24
CA GLN A 69 9.02 4.01 10.08
C GLN A 69 8.03 4.14 8.91
N LEU A 70 6.73 3.99 9.16
CA LEU A 70 5.68 4.19 8.17
C LEU A 70 5.73 5.60 7.60
N LYS A 71 5.88 6.64 8.44
CA LYS A 71 6.04 8.02 7.97
C LYS A 71 7.26 8.18 7.08
N LYS A 72 8.38 7.55 7.40
CA LYS A 72 9.59 7.62 6.56
C LYS A 72 9.36 6.97 5.19
N ILE A 73 8.73 5.79 5.16
CA ILE A 73 8.39 5.06 3.93
C ILE A 73 7.47 5.92 3.05
N LEU A 74 6.41 6.46 3.66
CA LEU A 74 5.45 7.31 2.96
C LEU A 74 6.10 8.61 2.50
N SER A 75 6.94 9.27 3.31
CA SER A 75 7.64 10.50 2.90
C SER A 75 8.45 10.31 1.60
N ILE A 76 9.20 9.22 1.49
CA ILE A 76 9.92 8.86 0.26
C ILE A 76 8.92 8.65 -0.89
N THR A 77 7.87 7.86 -0.65
CA THR A 77 6.82 7.57 -1.63
C THR A 77 6.16 8.85 -2.17
N PHE A 78 5.80 9.79 -1.30
CA PHE A 78 5.18 11.08 -1.64
C PHE A 78 6.12 12.04 -2.37
N ASN A 79 7.43 11.94 -2.15
CA ASN A 79 8.41 12.75 -2.87
C ASN A 79 8.73 12.21 -4.28
N GLU A 80 8.66 10.90 -4.48
CA GLU A 80 9.00 10.24 -5.75
C GLU A 80 7.80 10.05 -6.69
N SER A 81 6.58 10.11 -6.16
CA SER A 81 5.37 9.74 -6.89
C SER A 81 4.51 10.95 -7.26
N SER A 82 3.92 10.92 -8.45
CA SER A 82 2.99 11.96 -8.90
C SER A 82 1.56 11.69 -8.44
N ASP A 83 1.19 10.41 -8.36
CA ASP A 83 -0.12 9.95 -7.89
C ASP A 83 0.07 8.75 -6.96
N ILE A 84 -0.57 8.81 -5.79
CA ILE A 84 -0.52 7.72 -4.80
C ILE A 84 -1.90 7.13 -4.60
N TYR A 85 -1.94 5.81 -4.63
CA TYR A 85 -3.09 4.98 -4.33
C TYR A 85 -2.77 4.11 -3.12
N PHE A 86 -3.78 3.90 -2.26
CA PHE A 86 -3.69 2.93 -1.17
C PHE A 86 -4.64 1.79 -1.48
N ALA A 87 -4.23 0.54 -1.26
CA ALA A 87 -5.12 -0.61 -1.23
C ALA A 87 -4.82 -1.47 -0.02
N LEU A 88 -5.68 -1.44 0.99
CA LEU A 88 -5.34 -1.94 2.32
C LEU A 88 -6.32 -3.00 2.82
N LYS A 89 -5.79 -4.02 3.50
CA LYS A 89 -6.58 -4.97 4.28
C LYS A 89 -7.20 -4.28 5.50
N PRO A 90 -8.41 -4.69 5.91
CA PRO A 90 -8.95 -4.30 7.21
C PRO A 90 -8.05 -4.86 8.33
N GLY A 91 -7.60 -3.99 9.24
CA GLY A 91 -6.72 -4.39 10.33
C GLY A 91 -5.86 -3.24 10.87
N ALA A 92 -5.07 -3.54 11.90
CA ALA A 92 -4.21 -2.56 12.57
C ALA A 92 -3.18 -1.94 11.62
N LEU A 93 -2.45 -2.75 10.86
CA LEU A 93 -1.45 -2.25 9.91
C LEU A 93 -2.05 -1.33 8.85
N GLY A 94 -3.18 -1.72 8.26
CA GLY A 94 -3.89 -0.89 7.27
C GLY A 94 -4.29 0.46 7.86
N LEU A 95 -4.82 0.46 9.09
CA LEU A 95 -5.16 1.69 9.80
C LEU A 95 -3.92 2.56 10.08
N HIS A 96 -2.83 1.97 10.57
CA HIS A 96 -1.60 2.70 10.85
C HIS A 96 -0.97 3.32 9.58
N ILE A 97 -1.02 2.62 8.44
CA ILE A 97 -0.59 3.17 7.15
C ILE A 97 -1.42 4.41 6.81
N LEU A 98 -2.75 4.35 6.96
CA LEU A 98 -3.62 5.50 6.71
C LEU A 98 -3.38 6.65 7.70
N GLU A 99 -3.16 6.35 8.97
CA GLU A 99 -2.85 7.35 9.98
C GLU A 99 -1.54 8.07 9.70
N ALA A 100 -0.49 7.34 9.32
CA ALA A 100 0.78 7.93 8.89
C ALA A 100 0.60 8.78 7.63
N ALA A 101 -0.26 8.36 6.69
CA ALA A 101 -0.54 9.10 5.46
C ALA A 101 -1.20 10.47 5.69
N LYS A 102 -1.90 10.68 6.83
CA LYS A 102 -2.56 11.96 7.16
C LYS A 102 -1.59 13.14 7.30
N GLU A 103 -0.30 12.89 7.55
CA GLU A 103 0.69 13.95 7.70
C GLU A 103 1.21 14.51 6.36
N PHE A 104 0.83 13.88 5.25
CA PHE A 104 1.25 14.27 3.91
C PHE A 104 0.12 14.98 3.17
N ASP A 105 0.47 15.75 2.13
CA ASP A 105 -0.51 16.48 1.34
C ASP A 105 -1.47 15.50 0.64
N ILE A 106 -2.70 15.44 1.16
CA ILE A 106 -3.80 14.59 0.67
C ILE A 106 -4.09 14.85 -0.81
N LYS A 107 -3.71 16.01 -1.39
CA LYS A 107 -3.88 16.29 -2.82
C LYS A 107 -3.15 15.31 -3.74
N SER A 108 -2.08 14.69 -3.24
CA SER A 108 -1.32 13.63 -3.94
C SER A 108 -1.97 12.25 -3.81
N ILE A 109 -2.88 12.07 -2.85
CA ILE A 109 -3.65 10.84 -2.65
C ILE A 109 -4.88 10.90 -3.55
N LYS A 110 -4.90 10.09 -4.62
CA LYS A 110 -6.02 10.09 -5.57
C LYS A 110 -7.20 9.26 -5.08
N ARG A 111 -6.96 8.04 -4.60
CA ARG A 111 -7.99 7.12 -4.08
C ARG A 111 -7.42 6.17 -3.03
N ILE A 112 -8.28 5.77 -2.10
CA ILE A 112 -8.01 4.74 -1.11
C ILE A 112 -8.97 3.58 -1.39
N TYR A 113 -8.43 2.39 -1.54
CA TYR A 113 -9.18 1.15 -1.69
C TYR A 113 -9.07 0.34 -0.40
N VAL A 114 -10.17 -0.23 0.06
CA VAL A 114 -10.19 -1.08 1.26
C VAL A 114 -10.93 -2.37 0.91
N ILE A 115 -10.41 -3.51 1.35
CA ILE A 115 -11.12 -4.78 1.19
C ILE A 115 -12.31 -4.79 2.18
N GLN A 116 -13.53 -4.88 1.65
CA GLN A 116 -14.75 -5.03 2.43
C GLN A 116 -15.52 -6.27 1.94
N GLY A 117 -15.57 -7.31 2.78
CA GLY A 117 -16.07 -8.62 2.36
C GLY A 117 -15.18 -9.22 1.26
N ASP A 118 -15.80 -9.60 0.13
CA ASP A 118 -15.13 -10.19 -1.04
C ASP A 118 -14.85 -9.18 -2.16
N LYS A 119 -14.83 -7.87 -1.84
CA LYS A 119 -14.68 -6.80 -2.84
C LYS A 119 -13.68 -5.75 -2.41
N LEU A 120 -13.02 -5.15 -3.40
CA LEU A 120 -12.20 -3.97 -3.24
C LEU A 120 -13.06 -2.70 -3.46
N ASP A 121 -13.55 -2.12 -2.36
CA ASP A 121 -14.35 -0.89 -2.38
C ASP A 121 -13.47 0.36 -2.44
N ASP A 122 -13.91 1.38 -3.18
CA ASP A 122 -13.17 2.63 -3.35
C ASP A 122 -13.74 3.77 -2.50
N PHE A 123 -12.85 4.42 -1.78
CA PHE A 123 -13.11 5.61 -1.00
C PHE A 123 -12.31 6.76 -1.60
N LYS A 124 -13.00 7.85 -1.92
CA LYS A 124 -12.32 9.11 -2.19
C LYS A 124 -11.81 9.65 -0.86
N ALA A 125 -10.52 9.91 -0.75
CA ALA A 125 -9.97 10.57 0.43
C ALA A 125 -10.72 11.90 0.63
N CYS A 126 -11.46 12.02 1.74
CA CYS A 126 -12.15 13.27 2.05
C CYS A 126 -11.10 14.33 2.37
N VAL A 127 -11.15 15.43 1.61
CA VAL A 127 -10.38 16.65 1.87
C VAL A 127 -10.86 17.21 3.21
N TRP A 128 -10.02 17.21 4.25
CA TRP A 128 -10.29 17.87 5.52
C TRP A 128 -9.46 19.15 5.58
#